data_AF-A0A0F8IGQ6-F1
#
_entry.id   AF-A0A0F8IGQ6-F1
#
_cell.length_a   1.000
_cell.length_b   1.000
_cell.length_c   1.000
_cell.angle_alpha   90.00
_cell.angle_beta   90.00
_cell.angle_gamma   90.00
#
_symmetry.space_group_name_H-M   'P 1'
#
loop_
_entity.id
_entity.type
_entity.pdbx_description
1 polymer ?
#
loop_
_entity_poly.entity_id
_entity_poly.type
_entity_poly.pdbx_seq_one_letter_code
_entity_poly.pdbx_strand_id
1 'polypeptide(L)'
;MGTSYKWPFGDGATWPWNIGPGIETVCNNHGYSNFDASYVWYSIPWNDVKNEVNANRPFVICMLYGGLGSGYQPGQEYGNHCVTCIGYSDGSQDYVFLHDTWDTENHHYIAFGSWWEATAIWVRP
;
A
#
# COMPACT_ATOMS: atom_id res chain seq x y z
N MET A 1 -14.60 16.13 -13.99
CA MET A 1 -15.28 14.83 -14.23
C MET A 1 -15.01 14.41 -15.67
N GLY A 2 -14.45 13.22 -15.88
CA GLY A 2 -14.46 12.48 -17.15
C GLY A 2 -13.46 12.91 -18.24
N THR A 3 -12.31 12.26 -18.29
CA THR A 3 -11.74 11.78 -19.56
C THR A 3 -11.46 10.30 -19.40
N SER A 4 -12.47 9.48 -19.70
CA SER A 4 -12.36 8.02 -19.67
C SER A 4 -11.38 7.56 -20.74
N TYR A 5 -10.18 7.19 -20.33
CA TYR A 5 -9.32 6.33 -21.13
C TYR A 5 -9.52 4.91 -20.61
N LYS A 6 -10.45 4.17 -21.25
CA LYS A 6 -10.74 2.76 -20.97
C LYS A 6 -9.53 1.91 -21.37
N TRP A 7 -8.67 1.63 -20.39
CA TRP A 7 -7.62 0.61 -20.37
C TRP A 7 -7.89 -0.34 -19.19
N PRO A 8 -7.37 -1.58 -19.14
CA PRO A 8 -8.15 -2.80 -18.89
C PRO A 8 -8.69 -3.00 -17.45
N PHE A 9 -8.56 -2.03 -16.57
CA PHE A 9 -8.87 -2.17 -15.14
C PHE A 9 -10.18 -1.48 -14.69
N GLY A 10 -10.91 -0.83 -15.60
CA GLY A 10 -12.21 -0.21 -15.29
C GLY A 10 -12.12 1.11 -14.53
N ASP A 11 -13.27 1.70 -14.23
CA ASP A 11 -13.36 2.92 -13.41
C ASP A 11 -12.96 2.61 -11.96
N GLY A 12 -12.17 3.48 -11.34
CA GLY A 12 -11.70 3.32 -9.96
C GLY A 12 -10.32 2.67 -9.79
N ALA A 13 -9.63 2.32 -10.89
CA ALA A 13 -8.25 1.84 -10.86
C ALA A 13 -7.25 2.97 -11.14
N THR A 14 -6.04 2.83 -10.61
CA THR A 14 -4.90 3.71 -10.93
C THR A 14 -3.61 2.91 -10.95
N TRP A 15 -2.58 3.46 -11.60
CA TRP A 15 -1.23 2.90 -11.57
C TRP A 15 -0.48 3.38 -10.33
N PRO A 16 0.43 2.58 -9.75
CA PRO A 16 1.19 2.98 -8.57
C PRO A 16 1.91 4.33 -8.73
N TRP A 17 2.46 4.64 -9.92
CA TRP A 17 3.14 5.93 -10.16
C TRP A 17 2.23 7.16 -10.11
N ASN A 18 0.90 7.00 -10.19
CA ASN A 18 -0.05 8.10 -10.04
C ASN A 18 -0.49 8.31 -8.58
N ILE A 19 -0.20 7.37 -7.67
CA ILE A 19 -0.70 7.41 -6.28
C ILE A 19 -0.01 8.54 -5.50
N GLY A 20 1.33 8.60 -5.52
CA GLY A 20 2.10 9.67 -4.87
C GLY A 20 1.64 11.08 -5.25
N PRO A 21 1.68 11.47 -6.55
CA PRO A 21 1.16 12.77 -7.01
C PRO A 21 -0.29 13.03 -6.62
N GLY A 22 -1.13 11.98 -6.61
CA GLY A 22 -2.52 12.09 -6.16
C GLY A 22 -2.63 12.44 -4.68
N ILE A 23 -1.85 11.78 -3.82
CA ILE A 23 -1.81 12.07 -2.38
C ILE A 23 -1.27 13.48 -2.13
N GLU A 24 -0.16 13.87 -2.78
CA GLU A 24 0.41 15.22 -2.66
C GLU A 24 -0.62 16.31 -3.06
N THR A 25 -1.35 16.09 -4.16
CA THR A 25 -2.40 17.00 -4.62
C THR A 25 -3.50 17.13 -3.57
N VAL A 26 -3.95 16.04 -2.97
CA VAL A 26 -4.95 16.06 -1.89
C VAL A 26 -4.39 16.79 -0.67
N CYS A 27 -3.17 16.49 -0.24
CA CYS A 27 -2.51 17.16 0.87
C CYS A 27 -2.48 18.69 0.67
N ASN A 28 -2.00 19.14 -0.49
CA ASN A 28 -1.94 20.55 -0.86
C ASN A 28 -3.32 21.22 -0.85
N ASN A 29 -4.34 20.56 -1.39
CA ASN A 29 -5.73 21.06 -1.40
C ASN A 29 -6.31 21.22 0.01
N HIS A 30 -5.83 20.45 0.98
CA HIS A 30 -6.24 20.51 2.38
C HIS A 30 -5.31 21.38 3.25
N GLY A 31 -4.36 22.11 2.64
CA GLY A 31 -3.44 23.00 3.36
C GLY A 31 -2.31 22.29 4.10
N TYR A 32 -2.14 20.99 3.89
CA TYR A 32 -0.97 20.26 4.33
C TYR A 32 0.20 20.57 3.39
N SER A 33 1.32 21.02 3.94
CA SER A 33 2.50 21.44 3.17
C SER A 33 3.69 20.49 3.38
N ASN A 34 4.63 20.53 2.42
CA ASN A 34 5.89 19.79 2.40
C ASN A 34 5.76 18.27 2.21
N PHE A 35 4.58 17.76 1.83
CA PHE A 35 4.42 16.33 1.55
C PHE A 35 4.99 15.98 0.18
N ASP A 36 6.03 15.14 0.17
CA ASP A 36 6.66 14.59 -1.02
C ASP A 36 6.57 13.06 -1.04
N ALA A 37 6.17 12.52 -2.19
CA ALA A 37 6.10 11.09 -2.43
C ALA A 37 7.45 10.53 -2.90
N SER A 38 7.81 9.38 -2.35
CA SER A 38 8.95 8.58 -2.77
C SER A 38 8.55 7.13 -2.93
N TYR A 39 9.25 6.42 -3.80
CA TYR A 39 8.85 5.09 -4.27
C TYR A 39 9.97 4.09 -4.06
N VAL A 40 9.59 2.90 -3.59
CA VAL A 40 10.43 1.71 -3.63
C VAL A 40 9.78 0.71 -4.57
N TRP A 41 10.40 0.50 -5.72
CA TRP A 41 9.84 -0.28 -6.83
C TRP A 41 10.22 -1.75 -6.76
N TYR A 42 9.27 -2.61 -7.14
CA TYR A 42 9.40 -4.05 -7.40
C TYR A 42 9.75 -4.93 -6.18
N SER A 43 10.70 -4.51 -5.35
CA SER A 43 11.17 -5.24 -4.18
C SER A 43 11.37 -4.27 -3.02
N ILE A 44 10.49 -4.35 -2.04
CA ILE A 44 10.57 -3.55 -0.82
C ILE A 44 11.58 -4.24 0.11
N PRO A 45 12.68 -3.59 0.52
CA PRO A 45 13.57 -4.15 1.53
C PRO A 45 12.86 -4.26 2.87
N TRP A 46 12.99 -5.39 3.56
CA TRP A 46 12.36 -5.58 4.87
C TRP A 46 12.79 -4.52 5.90
N ASN A 47 14.07 -4.13 5.87
CA ASN A 47 14.58 -3.07 6.75
C ASN A 47 13.90 -1.72 6.49
N ASP A 48 13.46 -1.43 5.26
CA ASP A 48 12.75 -0.18 4.98
C ASP A 48 11.37 -0.16 5.60
N VAL A 49 10.66 -1.30 5.60
CA VAL A 49 9.39 -1.45 6.33
C VAL A 49 9.59 -1.16 7.81
N LYS A 50 10.62 -1.78 8.42
CA LYS A 50 10.93 -1.57 9.84
C LYS A 50 11.27 -0.11 10.13
N ASN A 51 12.07 0.52 9.27
CA ASN A 51 12.45 1.93 9.42
C ASN A 51 11.24 2.86 9.35
N GLU A 52 10.32 2.64 8.42
CA GLU A 52 9.10 3.45 8.29
C GLU A 52 8.16 3.28 9.48
N VAL A 53 7.84 2.04 9.84
CA VAL A 53 6.94 1.76 10.96
C VAL A 53 7.52 2.27 12.28
N ASN A 54 8.80 2.03 12.55
CA ASN A 54 9.44 2.51 13.80
C ASN A 54 9.56 4.05 13.85
N ALA A 55 9.53 4.72 12.70
CA ALA A 55 9.45 6.17 12.60
C ALA A 55 8.01 6.72 12.70
N ASN A 56 7.01 5.86 12.96
CA ASN A 56 5.58 6.20 12.93
C ASN A 56 5.12 6.77 11.58
N ARG A 57 5.68 6.26 10.48
CA ARG A 57 5.35 6.68 9.11
C ARG A 57 4.61 5.54 8.38
N PRO A 58 3.27 5.46 8.48
CA PRO A 58 2.52 4.51 7.68
C PRO A 58 2.69 4.85 6.19
N PHE A 59 2.61 3.83 5.33
CA PHE A 59 2.82 3.99 3.91
C PHE A 59 1.90 3.10 3.08
N VAL A 60 1.73 3.43 1.81
CA VAL A 60 0.93 2.60 0.90
C VAL A 60 1.82 1.50 0.34
N ILE A 61 1.36 0.26 0.40
CA ILE A 61 1.94 -0.89 -0.30
C ILE A 61 0.99 -1.35 -1.39
N CYS A 62 1.46 -1.30 -2.64
CA CYS A 62 0.75 -1.81 -3.81
C CYS A 62 1.33 -3.16 -4.19
N MET A 63 0.51 -4.20 -4.12
CA MET A 63 0.90 -5.58 -4.44
C MET A 63 0.43 -5.95 -5.84
N LEU A 64 1.30 -6.65 -6.58
CA LEU A 64 0.96 -7.37 -7.79
C LEU A 64 0.81 -8.85 -7.42
N TYR A 65 -0.35 -9.45 -7.71
CA TYR A 65 -0.69 -10.80 -7.26
C TYR A 65 -0.43 -11.04 -5.76
N GLY A 66 -0.86 -10.08 -4.92
CA GLY A 66 -0.81 -10.18 -3.47
C GLY A 66 -1.63 -11.37 -2.95
N GLY A 67 -1.10 -12.02 -1.93
CA GLY A 67 -1.66 -13.23 -1.34
C GLY A 67 -2.79 -12.97 -0.35
N LEU A 68 -3.09 -14.02 0.42
CA LEU A 68 -4.19 -14.02 1.38
C LEU A 68 -3.80 -13.29 2.67
N GLY A 69 -4.57 -12.27 3.03
CA GLY A 69 -4.51 -11.62 4.34
C GLY A 69 -5.20 -12.44 5.43
N SER A 70 -4.82 -12.23 6.69
CA SER A 70 -5.44 -12.85 7.85
C SER A 70 -6.93 -12.55 7.91
N GLY A 71 -7.78 -13.52 8.25
CA GLY A 71 -9.23 -13.29 8.34
C GLY A 71 -9.99 -13.41 7.02
N TYR A 72 -9.28 -13.50 5.89
CA TYR A 72 -9.87 -13.81 4.59
C TYR A 72 -9.82 -15.30 4.26
N GLN A 73 -10.69 -15.74 3.34
CA GLN A 73 -10.75 -17.11 2.84
C GLN A 73 -10.03 -17.24 1.48
N PRO A 74 -9.57 -18.44 1.09
CA PRO A 74 -9.02 -18.67 -0.24
C PRO A 74 -9.95 -18.15 -1.36
N GLY A 75 -9.39 -17.44 -2.35
CA GLY A 75 -10.14 -16.72 -3.37
C GLY A 75 -10.46 -15.26 -3.02
N GLN A 76 -10.07 -14.80 -1.83
CA GLN A 76 -10.16 -13.40 -1.39
C GLN A 76 -8.76 -12.80 -1.17
N GLU A 77 -7.78 -13.26 -1.93
CA GLU A 77 -6.44 -12.69 -1.90
C GLU A 77 -6.46 -11.21 -2.35
N TYR A 78 -5.49 -10.42 -1.88
CA TYR A 78 -5.42 -9.01 -2.27
C TYR A 78 -5.23 -8.82 -3.78
N GLY A 79 -4.57 -9.76 -4.48
CA GLY A 79 -4.35 -9.68 -5.91
C GLY A 79 -3.63 -8.38 -6.30
N ASN A 80 -4.20 -7.64 -7.25
CA ASN A 80 -3.65 -6.35 -7.68
C ASN A 80 -4.30 -5.22 -6.88
N HIS A 81 -3.78 -4.96 -5.68
CA HIS A 81 -4.39 -4.03 -4.75
C HIS A 81 -3.37 -3.26 -3.91
N CYS A 82 -3.76 -2.07 -3.47
CA CYS A 82 -2.96 -1.21 -2.62
C CYS A 82 -3.64 -1.02 -1.28
N VAL A 83 -2.87 -1.17 -0.21
CA VAL A 83 -3.33 -1.08 1.19
C VAL A 83 -2.35 -0.23 1.99
N THR A 84 -2.76 0.23 3.18
CA THR A 84 -1.85 0.97 4.06
C THR A 84 -1.11 0.01 4.98
N CYS A 85 0.22 0.00 4.95
CA CYS A 85 1.05 -0.66 5.94
C CYS A 85 1.17 0.22 7.18
N ILE A 86 0.75 -0.31 8.33
CA ILE A 86 0.65 0.40 9.62
C ILE A 86 1.51 -0.24 10.71
N GLY A 87 2.11 -1.40 10.45
CA GLY A 87 2.84 -2.16 11.46
C GLY A 87 3.57 -3.36 10.88
N TYR A 88 4.35 -4.03 11.73
CA TYR A 88 5.01 -5.28 11.37
C TYR A 88 5.20 -6.21 12.57
N SER A 89 5.45 -7.49 12.28
CA SER A 89 6.01 -8.46 13.21
C SER A 89 7.24 -9.12 12.58
N ASP A 90 8.36 -9.09 13.29
CA ASP A 90 9.65 -9.68 12.88
C ASP A 90 9.81 -11.04 13.57
N GLY A 91 10.17 -12.09 12.83
CA GLY A 91 10.20 -13.45 13.37
C GLY A 91 10.67 -14.50 12.37
N SER A 92 10.25 -15.76 12.56
CA SER A 92 10.54 -16.84 11.59
C SER A 92 9.80 -16.65 10.27
N GLN A 93 8.66 -15.97 10.32
CA GLN A 93 7.94 -15.43 9.19
C GLN A 93 7.65 -13.97 9.51
N ASP A 94 8.08 -13.09 8.61
CA ASP A 94 7.81 -11.66 8.71
C ASP A 94 6.37 -11.37 8.25
N TYR A 95 5.69 -10.46 8.95
CA TYR A 95 4.34 -10.03 8.62
C TYR A 95 4.24 -8.50 8.61
N VAL A 96 3.46 -7.97 7.67
CA VAL A 96 3.03 -6.56 7.70
C VAL A 96 1.59 -6.47 8.17
N PHE A 97 1.31 -5.47 9.00
CA PHE A 97 -0.04 -5.14 9.45
C PHE A 97 -0.63 -4.09 8.51
N LEU A 98 -1.87 -4.29 8.13
CA LEU A 98 -2.54 -3.63 7.03
C LEU A 98 -3.85 -2.99 7.48
N HIS A 99 -4.10 -1.81 6.93
CA HIS A 99 -5.43 -1.22 6.82
C HIS A 99 -5.82 -1.27 5.34
N ASP A 100 -6.72 -2.18 4.98
CA ASP A 100 -7.02 -2.53 3.58
C ASP A 100 -8.29 -1.91 3.02
N THR A 101 -9.00 -1.11 3.82
CA THR A 101 -10.22 -0.39 3.46
C THR A 101 -11.43 -1.27 3.10
N TRP A 102 -11.30 -2.59 3.14
CA TRP A 102 -12.40 -3.54 2.96
C TRP A 102 -13.02 -3.93 4.29
N ASP A 103 -12.19 -4.12 5.31
CA ASP A 103 -12.60 -4.18 6.71
C ASP A 103 -12.19 -2.88 7.41
N THR A 104 -13.16 -2.21 8.00
CA THR A 104 -12.94 -0.96 8.74
C THR A 104 -12.92 -1.16 10.25
N GLU A 105 -13.26 -2.37 10.71
CA GLU A 105 -13.33 -2.73 12.12
C GLU A 105 -12.06 -3.44 12.59
N ASN A 106 -11.45 -4.26 11.71
CA ASN A 106 -10.26 -5.04 12.04
C ASN A 106 -9.05 -4.64 11.20
N HIS A 107 -7.87 -4.75 11.80
CA HIS A 107 -6.62 -4.74 11.05
C HIS A 107 -6.27 -6.15 10.61
N HIS A 108 -5.76 -6.25 9.39
CA HIS A 108 -5.30 -7.51 8.81
C HIS A 108 -3.79 -7.59 8.83
N TYR A 109 -3.26 -8.79 8.65
CA TYR A 109 -1.84 -8.98 8.39
C TYR A 109 -1.63 -9.92 7.22
N ILE A 110 -0.54 -9.73 6.50
CA ILE A 110 -0.11 -10.62 5.42
C ILE A 110 1.35 -10.97 5.62
N ALA A 111 1.73 -12.19 5.26
CA ALA A 111 3.12 -12.62 5.23
C ALA A 111 3.91 -11.72 4.25
N PHE A 112 5.01 -11.15 4.73
CA PHE A 112 5.86 -10.30 3.91
C PHE A 112 6.44 -11.09 2.73
N GLY A 113 6.35 -10.54 1.53
CA GLY A 113 6.76 -11.23 0.30
C GLY A 113 5.72 -12.21 -0.25
N SER A 114 4.52 -12.29 0.34
CA SER A 114 3.38 -13.04 -0.22
C SER A 114 2.73 -12.25 -1.37
N TRP A 115 3.53 -11.89 -2.38
CA TRP A 115 3.13 -11.20 -3.60
C TRP A 115 4.15 -11.51 -4.69
N TRP A 116 3.80 -11.30 -5.96
CA TRP A 116 4.76 -11.42 -7.05
C TRP A 116 5.76 -10.26 -7.04
N GLU A 117 5.24 -9.04 -6.98
CA GLU A 117 5.99 -7.79 -6.87
C GLU A 117 5.23 -6.83 -5.96
N ALA A 118 5.93 -5.90 -5.32
CA ALA A 118 5.29 -4.83 -4.57
C ALA A 118 6.01 -3.50 -4.75
N THR A 119 5.22 -2.43 -4.70
CA THR A 119 5.71 -1.05 -4.65
C THR A 119 5.30 -0.42 -3.34
N ALA A 120 6.25 0.13 -2.59
CA ALA A 120 5.95 1.00 -1.46
C ALA A 120 5.94 2.46 -1.91
N ILE A 121 4.97 3.23 -1.42
CA ILE A 121 4.82 4.66 -1.68
C ILE A 121 4.83 5.36 -0.33
N TRP A 122 5.92 6.08 -0.06
CA TRP A 122 6.10 6.85 1.16
C TRP A 122 5.77 8.31 0.86
N VAL A 123 4.84 8.91 1.61
CA VAL A 123 4.52 10.32 1.50
C VAL A 123 4.88 10.98 2.83
N ARG A 124 5.85 11.89 2.82
CA ARG A 124 6.46 12.45 4.03
C ARG A 124 6.52 13.97 3.94
N PRO A 125 6.31 14.71 5.06
CA PRO A 125 6.54 16.15 5.14
C PRO A 125 8.03 16.53 5.10
#